data_AF-A0A0P9KE01-F1
#
_entry.id   AF-A0A0P9KE01-F1
#
_cell.length_a   1.000
_cell.length_b   1.000
_cell.length_c   1.000
_cell.angle_alpha   90.00
_cell.angle_beta   90.00
_cell.angle_gamma   90.00
#
_symmetry.space_group_name_H-M   'P 1'
#
loop_
_entity.id
_entity.type
_entity.pdbx_description
1 polymer ?
#
loop_
_entity_poly.entity_id
_entity_poly.type
_entity_poly.pdbx_seq_one_letter_code
_entity_poly.pdbx_strand_id
1 'polypeptide(L)'
;MKSQTVRRWSIVHTWSSLICTLFLLMLAVTGLPLIFHHEIDHLLGDAPHYKEMPADTPRLDLEQLARAAEAHRPGEVMQYFGWDDEDPNGVMAITAATAGTEPNSSHTFALDARTG
;
A
#
# COMPACT_ATOMS: atom_id res chain seq x y z
N MET A 1 -7.52 -35.09 45.59
CA MET A 1 -8.56 -34.63 44.63
C MET A 1 -9.16 -35.85 43.92
N LYS A 2 -10.48 -35.98 43.80
CA LYS A 2 -11.13 -37.17 43.17
C LYS A 2 -10.85 -37.20 41.66
N SER A 3 -10.50 -38.36 41.10
CA SER A 3 -10.06 -38.51 39.69
C SER A 3 -11.05 -37.95 38.66
N GLN A 4 -12.36 -38.00 38.96
CA GLN A 4 -13.39 -37.45 38.08
C GLN A 4 -13.32 -35.92 37.94
N THR A 5 -12.93 -35.21 39.00
CA THR A 5 -12.81 -33.74 38.98
C THR A 5 -11.66 -33.32 38.07
N VAL A 6 -10.52 -34.00 38.14
CA VAL A 6 -9.35 -33.74 37.29
C VAL A 6 -9.68 -33.99 35.81
N ARG A 7 -10.40 -35.07 35.51
CA ARG A 7 -10.77 -35.44 34.14
C ARG A 7 -11.73 -34.42 33.51
N ARG A 8 -12.71 -33.91 34.27
CA ARG A 8 -13.63 -32.86 33.79
C ARG A 8 -12.92 -31.53 33.56
N TRP A 9 -12.04 -31.15 34.48
CA TRP A 9 -11.29 -29.90 34.37
C TRP A 9 -10.34 -29.90 33.18
N SER A 10 -9.68 -31.04 32.92
CA SER A 10 -8.82 -31.23 31.75
C SER A 10 -9.58 -31.10 30.43
N ILE A 11 -10.81 -31.65 30.34
CA ILE A 11 -11.65 -31.49 29.15
C ILE A 11 -11.99 -30.01 28.94
N VAL A 12 -12.53 -29.33 29.96
CA VAL A 12 -12.90 -27.91 29.85
C VAL A 12 -11.70 -27.05 29.46
N HIS A 13 -10.56 -27.23 30.12
CA HIS A 13 -9.33 -26.51 29.82
C HIS A 13 -8.86 -26.74 28.37
N THR A 14 -8.87 -27.99 27.92
CA THR A 14 -8.41 -28.31 26.55
C THR A 14 -9.31 -27.67 25.50
N TRP A 15 -10.63 -27.76 25.65
CA TRP A 15 -11.56 -27.22 24.66
C TRP A 15 -11.61 -25.68 24.68
N SER A 16 -11.55 -25.05 25.87
CA SER A 16 -11.50 -23.59 25.95
C SER A 16 -10.21 -23.03 25.39
N SER A 17 -9.06 -23.66 25.69
CA SER A 17 -7.77 -23.31 25.11
C SER A 17 -7.76 -23.52 23.60
N LEU A 18 -8.30 -24.65 23.10
CA LEU A 18 -8.34 -24.93 21.65
C LEU A 18 -9.12 -23.87 20.88
N ILE A 19 -10.29 -23.47 21.39
CA ILE A 19 -11.10 -22.40 20.77
C ILE A 19 -10.33 -21.08 20.79
N CYS A 20 -9.72 -20.72 21.92
CA CYS A 20 -8.91 -19.50 22.03
C CYS A 20 -7.73 -19.48 21.05
N THR A 21 -6.98 -20.58 20.97
CA THR A 21 -5.84 -20.72 20.06
C THR A 21 -6.29 -20.64 18.60
N LEU A 22 -7.45 -21.18 18.23
CA LEU A 22 -7.99 -21.07 16.87
C LEU A 22 -8.20 -19.60 16.48
N PHE A 23 -8.80 -18.79 17.36
CA PHE A 23 -9.00 -17.37 17.08
C PHE A 23 -7.68 -16.60 17.04
N LEU A 24 -6.74 -16.89 17.94
CA LEU A 24 -5.40 -16.29 17.90
C LEU A 24 -4.66 -16.66 16.62
N LEU A 25 -4.77 -17.91 16.17
CA LEU A 25 -4.18 -18.37 14.92
C LEU A 25 -4.82 -17.67 13.72
N MET A 26 -6.15 -17.57 13.68
CA MET A 26 -6.85 -16.83 12.63
C MET A 26 -6.35 -15.38 12.59
N LEU A 27 -6.32 -14.68 13.72
CA LEU A 27 -5.83 -13.30 13.81
C LEU A 27 -4.37 -13.17 13.41
N ALA A 28 -3.52 -14.13 13.77
CA ALA A 28 -2.12 -14.14 13.36
C ALA A 28 -1.97 -14.31 11.85
N VAL A 29 -2.71 -15.25 11.26
CA VAL A 29 -2.67 -15.51 9.80
C VAL A 29 -3.24 -14.33 9.01
N THR A 30 -4.27 -13.64 9.52
CA THR A 30 -4.81 -12.45 8.84
C THR A 30 -4.01 -11.19 9.13
N GLY A 31 -3.38 -11.07 10.31
CA GLY A 31 -2.66 -9.87 10.74
C GLY A 31 -1.22 -9.81 10.25
N LEU A 32 -0.52 -10.96 10.19
CA LEU A 32 0.87 -11.02 9.75
C LEU A 32 1.06 -10.47 8.32
N PRO A 33 0.21 -10.80 7.32
CA PRO A 33 0.30 -10.21 5.99
C PRO A 33 0.07 -8.70 5.98
N LEU A 34 -0.85 -8.19 6.83
CA LEU A 34 -1.13 -6.75 6.92
C LEU A 34 0.06 -5.97 7.48
N ILE A 35 0.75 -6.53 8.47
CA ILE A 35 1.94 -5.90 9.07
C ILE A 35 3.09 -5.82 8.05
N PHE A 36 3.29 -6.89 7.28
CA PHE A 36 4.40 -7.01 6.32
C PHE A 36 3.97 -6.81 4.87
N HIS A 37 2.91 -6.03 4.62
CA HIS A 37 2.39 -5.88 3.26
C HIS A 37 3.43 -5.26 2.32
N HIS A 38 4.21 -4.27 2.77
CA HIS A 38 5.29 -3.67 1.99
C HIS A 38 6.36 -4.69 1.57
N GLU A 39 6.80 -5.55 2.48
CA GLU A 39 7.79 -6.59 2.18
C GLU A 39 7.21 -7.64 1.24
N ILE A 40 5.94 -7.98 1.41
CA ILE A 40 5.21 -8.89 0.51
C ILE A 40 5.12 -8.25 -0.88
N ASP A 41 4.70 -6.99 -1.00
CA ASP A 41 4.58 -6.27 -2.27
C ASP A 41 5.94 -6.14 -2.97
N HIS A 42 7.00 -5.87 -2.21
CA HIS A 42 8.37 -5.86 -2.72
C HIS A 42 8.84 -7.25 -3.18
N LEU A 43 8.46 -8.33 -2.47
CA LEU A 43 8.79 -9.71 -2.86
C LEU A 43 8.00 -10.16 -4.10
N LEU A 44 6.76 -9.70 -4.26
CA LEU A 44 5.90 -10.05 -5.39
C LEU A 44 6.15 -9.15 -6.62
N GLY A 45 6.86 -8.03 -6.46
CA GLY A 45 7.20 -7.12 -7.57
C GLY A 45 6.04 -6.21 -8.00
N ASP A 46 5.04 -6.02 -7.14
CA ASP A 46 3.93 -5.09 -7.36
C ASP A 46 4.28 -3.64 -6.95
N ALA A 47 5.47 -3.44 -6.37
CA ALA A 47 5.99 -2.10 -6.11
C ALA A 47 6.31 -1.39 -7.44
N PRO A 48 5.87 -0.13 -7.66
CA PRO A 48 6.27 0.65 -8.82
C PRO A 48 7.79 0.82 -8.84
N HIS A 49 8.47 0.04 -9.67
CA HIS A 49 9.91 0.12 -9.84
C HIS A 49 10.24 1.35 -10.70
N TYR A 50 10.63 2.43 -10.05
CA TYR A 50 11.26 3.56 -10.74
C TYR A 50 12.57 3.11 -11.37
N LYS A 51 12.91 3.71 -12.51
CA LYS A 51 14.15 3.39 -13.21
C LYS A 51 15.34 3.73 -12.32
N GLU A 52 16.29 2.80 -12.18
CA GLU A 52 17.56 3.12 -11.54
C GLU A 52 18.28 4.23 -12.33
N MET A 53 18.60 5.32 -11.65
CA MET A 53 19.28 6.48 -12.21
C MET A 53 20.43 6.91 -11.30
N PRO A 54 21.44 7.62 -11.84
CA PRO A 54 22.49 8.21 -11.02
C PRO A 54 21.90 9.04 -9.88
N ALA A 55 22.51 8.97 -8.68
CA ALA A 55 22.03 9.68 -7.49
C ALA A 55 21.93 11.21 -7.69
N ASP A 56 22.78 11.76 -8.56
CA ASP A 56 22.83 13.19 -8.88
C ASP A 56 21.84 13.63 -9.98
N THR A 57 20.93 12.74 -10.39
CA THR A 57 19.92 13.10 -11.40
C THR A 57 19.00 14.18 -10.84
N PRO A 58 18.95 15.37 -11.46
CA PRO A 58 18.10 16.45 -10.98
C PRO A 58 16.62 16.07 -11.13
N ARG A 59 15.80 16.50 -10.17
CA ARG A 59 14.35 16.40 -10.29
C ARG A 59 13.84 17.41 -11.30
N LEU A 60 12.80 17.03 -12.02
CA LEU A 60 12.01 17.94 -12.84
C LEU A 60 11.35 18.99 -11.96
N ASP A 61 11.17 20.18 -12.52
CA ASP A 61 10.34 21.19 -11.86
C ASP A 61 8.85 20.81 -11.91
N LEU A 62 8.01 21.53 -11.16
CA LEU A 62 6.58 21.24 -11.07
C LEU A 62 5.86 21.42 -12.42
N GLU A 63 6.31 22.33 -13.27
CA GLU A 63 5.69 22.57 -14.57
C GLU A 63 6.01 21.41 -15.53
N GLN A 64 7.25 20.95 -15.53
CA GLN A 64 7.69 19.78 -16.29
C GLN A 64 6.95 18.52 -15.85
N LEU A 65 6.78 18.29 -14.55
CA LEU A 65 5.99 17.17 -14.02
C LEU A 65 4.51 17.28 -14.42
N ALA A 66 3.93 18.48 -14.38
CA ALA A 66 2.53 18.68 -14.79
C ALA A 66 2.34 18.35 -16.27
N ARG A 67 3.25 18.82 -17.12
CA ARG A 67 3.23 18.51 -18.55
C ARG A 67 3.45 17.02 -18.81
N ALA A 68 4.32 16.35 -18.06
CA ALA A 68 4.56 14.91 -18.20
C ALA A 68 3.30 14.10 -17.85
N ALA A 69 2.63 14.46 -16.76
CA ALA A 69 1.37 13.86 -16.36
C ALA A 69 0.25 14.05 -17.40
N GLU A 70 0.08 15.27 -17.90
CA GLU A 70 -0.90 15.58 -18.95
C GLU A 70 -0.57 14.88 -20.28
N ALA A 71 0.71 14.69 -20.59
CA ALA A 71 1.14 13.90 -21.75
C ALA A 71 0.82 12.41 -21.58
N HIS A 72 0.83 11.90 -20.35
CA HIS A 72 0.44 10.52 -20.03
C HIS A 72 -1.07 10.28 -20.24
N ARG A 73 -1.89 11.32 -20.04
CA ARG A 73 -3.35 11.30 -20.24
C ARG A 73 -3.82 12.49 -21.09
N PRO A 74 -3.65 12.44 -22.43
CA PRO A 74 -4.04 13.54 -23.31
C PRO A 74 -5.52 13.87 -23.20
N GLY A 75 -5.85 15.15 -22.98
CA GLY A 75 -7.22 15.63 -22.81
C GLY A 75 -7.68 15.73 -21.35
N GLU A 76 -6.84 15.30 -20.41
CA GLU A 76 -6.99 15.59 -18.99
C GLU A 76 -6.05 16.73 -18.58
N VAL A 77 -6.38 17.38 -17.48
CA VAL A 77 -5.58 18.42 -16.83
C VAL A 77 -5.13 17.94 -15.46
N MET A 78 -3.95 18.40 -15.04
CA MET A 78 -3.45 18.15 -13.69
C MET A 78 -4.36 18.78 -12.63
N GLN A 79 -4.72 18.03 -11.60
CA GLN A 79 -5.41 18.55 -10.42
C GLN A 79 -4.47 18.68 -9.23
N TYR A 80 -3.80 17.58 -8.85
CA TYR A 80 -2.97 17.51 -7.65
C TYR A 80 -1.76 16.59 -7.83
N PHE A 81 -0.69 16.89 -7.09
CA PHE A 81 0.40 15.96 -6.84
C PHE A 81 0.35 15.47 -5.40
N GLY A 82 0.61 14.18 -5.20
CA GLY A 82 0.95 13.59 -3.90
C GLY A 82 2.39 13.09 -3.95
N TRP A 83 3.21 13.43 -2.96
CA TRP A 83 4.56 12.87 -2.84
C TRP A 83 4.50 11.62 -1.99
N ASP A 84 5.29 10.62 -2.39
CA ASP A 84 5.49 9.41 -1.61
C ASP A 84 6.46 9.70 -0.45
N ASP A 85 6.06 9.37 0.77
CA ASP A 85 6.88 9.55 1.97
C ASP A 85 8.00 8.49 2.06
N GLU A 86 7.80 7.32 1.42
CA GLU A 86 8.75 6.21 1.42
C GLU A 86 9.76 6.33 0.25
N ASP A 87 9.34 6.84 -0.91
CA ASP A 87 10.22 7.15 -2.04
C ASP A 87 10.23 8.66 -2.38
N PRO A 88 11.32 9.40 -2.08
CA PRO A 88 11.43 10.82 -2.39
C PRO A 88 11.31 11.20 -3.87
N ASN A 89 11.43 10.23 -4.78
CA ASN A 89 11.25 10.42 -6.22
C ASN A 89 9.88 9.95 -6.71
N GLY A 90 9.08 9.28 -5.89
CA GLY A 90 7.71 8.90 -6.22
C GLY A 90 6.76 10.08 -6.15
N VAL A 91 6.07 10.35 -7.26
CA VAL A 91 5.05 11.40 -7.34
C VAL A 91 3.76 10.79 -7.89
N MET A 92 2.70 10.80 -7.11
CA MET A 92 1.36 10.46 -7.56
C MET A 92 0.74 11.67 -8.26
N ALA A 93 0.46 11.52 -9.55
CA ALA A 93 -0.30 12.48 -10.33
C ALA A 93 -1.79 12.13 -10.29
N ILE A 94 -2.63 13.16 -10.04
CA ILE A 94 -4.08 13.05 -10.10
C ILE A 94 -4.57 13.98 -11.22
N THR A 95 -5.10 13.41 -12.29
CA THR A 95 -5.60 14.13 -13.47
C THR A 95 -7.09 13.91 -13.65
N ALA A 96 -7.76 14.84 -14.33
CA ALA A 96 -9.16 14.69 -14.70
C ALA A 96 -9.51 15.54 -15.94
N ALA A 97 -10.70 15.37 -16.49
CA ALA A 97 -11.14 16.13 -17.67
C ALA A 97 -11.06 17.67 -17.48
N THR A 98 -11.30 18.15 -16.26
CA THR A 98 -11.16 19.57 -15.87
C THR A 98 -10.67 19.69 -14.42
N ALA A 99 -10.13 20.86 -14.06
CA ALA A 99 -9.65 21.12 -12.69
C ALA A 99 -10.76 20.99 -11.62
N GLY A 100 -12.03 21.21 -11.99
CA GLY A 100 -13.20 21.12 -11.11
C GLY A 100 -13.94 19.78 -11.16
N THR A 101 -13.38 18.76 -11.82
CA THR A 101 -14.00 17.44 -11.89
C THR A 101 -14.12 16.83 -10.50
N GLU A 102 -15.25 16.16 -10.22
CA GLU A 102 -15.46 15.50 -8.93
C GLU A 102 -14.35 14.48 -8.66
N PRO A 103 -13.78 14.42 -7.43
CA PRO A 103 -12.61 13.59 -7.14
C PRO A 103 -12.76 12.11 -7.50
N ASN A 104 -13.97 11.56 -7.43
CA ASN A 104 -14.24 10.16 -7.77
C ASN A 104 -14.15 9.86 -9.28
N SER A 105 -14.09 10.88 -10.12
CA SER A 105 -13.91 10.77 -11.58
C SER A 105 -12.48 11.11 -12.02
N SER A 106 -11.57 11.32 -11.07
CA SER A 106 -10.16 11.57 -11.34
C SER A 106 -9.40 10.27 -11.57
N HIS A 107 -8.29 10.37 -12.31
CA HIS A 107 -7.36 9.29 -12.54
C HIS A 107 -6.07 9.52 -11.77
N THR A 108 -5.63 8.49 -11.04
CA THR A 108 -4.42 8.54 -10.22
C THR A 108 -3.40 7.56 -10.76
N PHE A 109 -2.15 8.01 -10.93
CA PHE A 109 -1.04 7.17 -11.37
C PHE A 109 0.30 7.70 -10.85
N ALA A 110 1.30 6.84 -10.76
CA ALA A 110 2.65 7.19 -10.29
C ALA A 110 3.53 7.73 -11.42
N LEU A 111 4.37 8.71 -11.10
CA LEU A 111 5.40 9.30 -11.93
C LEU A 111 6.72 9.34 -11.16
N ASP A 112 7.85 9.28 -11.88
CA ASP A 112 9.17 9.53 -11.29
C ASP A 112 9.46 11.04 -11.35
N ALA A 113 9.78 11.66 -10.22
CA ALA A 113 10.13 13.08 -10.09
C ALA A 113 11.27 13.52 -11.04
N ARG A 114 12.07 12.58 -11.55
CA ARG A 114 13.25 12.85 -12.39
C ARG A 114 13.00 12.63 -13.88
N THR A 115 12.04 11.78 -14.26
CA THR A 115 11.76 11.49 -15.68
C THR A 115 10.38 11.92 -16.14
N GLY A 116 9.46 12.17 -15.20
CA GLY A 116 8.07 12.45 -15.49
C GLY A 116 7.28 11.22 -15.90
#